data_AF-A0A645J6C6-F1
#
_entry.id   AF-A0A645J6C6-F1
#
_cell.length_a   1.000
_cell.length_b   1.000
_cell.length_c   1.000
_cell.angle_alpha   90.00
_cell.angle_beta   90.00
_cell.angle_gamma   90.00
#
_symmetry.space_group_name_H-M   'P 1'
#
loop_
_entity.id
_entity.type
_entity.pdbx_description
1 polymer ?
#
loop_
_entity_poly.entity_id
_entity_poly.type
_entity_poly.pdbx_seq_one_letter_code
_entity_poly.pdbx_strand_id
1 'polypeptide(L)'
;MAESFLTELNRKYRDKKTLAQSALASMAEYAWPGNVRELKNVLERAFIMCESGEISAGDLGISPRGHAQPEEPAGQFSLKRHLEQVEADYILRAYQSADSLRGAAKSLDMDPATFLRKLRKYDPSRAEDAQSPE
;
A
#
# COMPACT_ATOMS: atom_id res chain seq x y z
N MET A 1 -9.36 8.36 -21.22
CA MET A 1 -9.46 8.87 -19.83
C MET A 1 -8.08 9.12 -19.22
N ALA A 2 -7.15 8.15 -19.24
CA ALA A 2 -5.76 8.35 -18.79
C ALA A 2 -5.02 9.48 -19.55
N GLU A 3 -5.17 9.57 -20.88
CA GLU A 3 -4.57 10.64 -21.68
C GLU A 3 -5.09 12.05 -21.32
N SER A 4 -6.35 12.16 -20.91
CA SER A 4 -6.92 13.44 -20.47
C SER A 4 -6.25 13.93 -19.20
N PHE A 5 -5.98 13.03 -18.25
CA PHE A 5 -5.25 13.36 -17.03
C PHE A 5 -3.79 13.69 -17.31
N LEU A 6 -3.13 12.96 -18.21
CA LEU A 6 -1.76 13.28 -18.62
C LEU A 6 -1.67 14.68 -19.23
N THR A 7 -2.66 15.06 -20.06
CA THR A 7 -2.74 16.38 -20.65
C THR A 7 -2.92 17.48 -19.59
N GLU A 8 -3.75 17.23 -18.58
CA GLU A 8 -3.92 18.12 -17.43
C GLU A 8 -2.61 18.30 -16.63
N LEU A 9 -1.88 17.20 -16.39
CA LEU A 9 -0.60 17.21 -15.69
C LEU A 9 0.49 17.93 -16.47
N ASN A 10 0.60 17.69 -17.78
CA ASN A 10 1.51 18.42 -18.68
C ASN A 10 1.26 19.93 -18.61
N ARG A 11 0.00 20.36 -18.60
CA ARG A 11 -0.35 21.78 -18.45
C ARG A 11 0.00 22.32 -17.05
N LYS A 12 -0.28 21.55 -15.99
CA LYS A 12 -0.05 21.94 -14.58
C LYS A 12 1.44 22.10 -14.26
N TYR A 13 2.27 21.16 -14.71
CA TYR A 13 3.70 21.12 -14.41
C TYR A 13 4.59 21.73 -15.51
N ARG A 14 3.99 22.21 -16.62
CA ARG A 14 4.70 22.74 -17.80
C ARG A 14 5.74 21.78 -18.36
N ASP A 15 5.40 20.49 -18.37
CA ASP A 15 6.23 19.42 -18.91
C ASP A 15 5.51 18.77 -20.11
N LYS A 16 6.20 17.89 -20.85
CA LYS A 16 5.68 17.15 -22.00
C LYS A 16 6.04 15.68 -21.88
N LYS A 17 5.28 14.95 -21.06
CA LYS A 17 5.41 13.52 -20.91
C LYS A 17 4.38 12.74 -21.72
N THR A 18 4.76 11.58 -22.21
CA THR A 18 3.93 10.61 -22.93
C THR A 18 3.74 9.34 -22.11
N LEU A 19 2.77 8.50 -22.49
CA LEU A 19 2.56 7.17 -21.92
C LEU A 19 3.05 6.12 -22.91
N ALA A 20 3.92 5.22 -22.46
CA ALA A 20 4.31 4.07 -23.25
C ALA A 20 3.14 3.08 -23.37
N GLN A 21 3.18 2.25 -24.42
CA GLN A 21 2.19 1.19 -24.64
C GLN A 21 2.09 0.23 -23.44
N SER A 22 3.21 -0.04 -22.77
CA SER A 22 3.26 -0.87 -21.55
C SER A 22 2.45 -0.28 -20.40
N ALA A 23 2.50 1.05 -20.22
CA ALA A 23 1.77 1.75 -19.17
C ALA A 23 0.26 1.63 -19.42
N LEU A 24 -0.17 1.82 -20.68
CA LEU A 24 -1.56 1.65 -21.10
C LEU A 24 -2.08 0.23 -20.86
N ALA A 25 -1.27 -0.79 -21.20
CA ALA A 25 -1.62 -2.19 -20.96
C ALA A 25 -1.78 -2.49 -19.45
N SER A 26 -0.81 -2.08 -18.62
CA SER A 26 -0.88 -2.28 -17.17
C SER A 26 -2.07 -1.55 -16.53
N MET A 27 -2.41 -0.35 -16.98
CA MET A 27 -3.59 0.38 -16.50
C MET A 27 -4.90 -0.28 -16.94
N ALA A 28 -4.94 -0.95 -18.09
CA ALA A 28 -6.12 -1.66 -18.58
C ALA A 28 -6.37 -2.98 -17.84
N GLU A 29 -5.31 -3.66 -17.40
CA GLU A 29 -5.38 -4.92 -16.67
C GLU A 29 -5.66 -4.75 -15.16
N TYR A 30 -5.44 -3.55 -14.61
CA TYR A 30 -5.61 -3.29 -13.19
C TYR A 30 -7.08 -3.04 -12.81
N ALA A 31 -7.55 -3.62 -11.70
CA ALA A 31 -8.96 -3.59 -11.31
C ALA A 31 -9.44 -2.26 -10.69
N TRP A 32 -8.54 -1.31 -10.41
CA TRP A 32 -8.82 0.02 -9.84
C TRP A 32 -9.82 0.03 -8.66
N PRO A 33 -9.44 -0.52 -7.49
CA PRO A 33 -10.30 -0.58 -6.31
C PRO A 33 -10.48 0.81 -5.70
N GLY A 34 -11.38 1.61 -6.26
CA GLY A 34 -11.61 3.01 -5.88
C GLY A 34 -11.97 3.93 -7.04
N ASN A 35 -11.82 3.46 -8.30
CA ASN A 35 -12.03 4.20 -9.54
C ASN A 35 -11.29 5.56 -9.63
N VAL A 36 -11.22 6.15 -10.83
CA VAL A 36 -10.68 7.46 -11.28
C VAL A 36 -9.69 8.24 -10.39
N ARG A 37 -9.95 8.44 -9.09
CA ARG A 37 -8.99 9.01 -8.11
C ARG A 37 -7.72 8.18 -8.00
N GLU A 38 -7.82 6.85 -7.95
CA GLU A 38 -6.65 5.96 -7.91
C GLU A 38 -5.79 6.12 -9.17
N LEU A 39 -6.43 6.08 -10.35
CA LEU A 39 -5.78 6.31 -11.64
C LEU A 39 -5.06 7.66 -11.67
N LYS A 40 -5.70 8.73 -11.16
CA LYS A 40 -5.11 10.07 -11.11
C LYS A 40 -3.86 10.10 -10.22
N ASN A 41 -3.91 9.48 -9.03
CA ASN A 41 -2.78 9.46 -8.10
C ASN A 41 -1.58 8.70 -8.67
N VAL A 42 -1.82 7.51 -9.21
CA VAL A 42 -0.78 6.69 -9.85
C VAL A 42 -0.14 7.45 -11.00
N LEU A 43 -0.95 8.07 -11.86
CA LEU A 43 -0.46 8.81 -13.02
C LEU A 43 0.29 10.09 -12.62
N GLU A 44 -0.17 10.84 -11.62
CA GLU A 44 0.51 12.04 -11.11
C GLU A 44 1.86 11.70 -10.48
N ARG A 45 1.95 10.58 -9.73
CA ARG A 45 3.23 10.08 -9.19
C ARG A 45 4.19 9.67 -10.30
N ALA A 46 3.73 8.84 -11.23
CA ALA A 46 4.54 8.39 -12.35
C ALA A 46 5.03 9.58 -13.20
N PHE A 47 4.19 10.61 -13.34
CA PHE A 47 4.58 11.86 -13.98
C PHE A 47 5.71 12.58 -13.24
N ILE A 48 5.63 12.72 -11.92
CA ILE A 48 6.66 13.41 -11.13
C ILE A 48 7.99 12.64 -11.12
N MET A 49 7.91 11.30 -11.04
CA MET A 49 9.09 10.43 -10.92
C MET A 49 9.76 10.14 -12.28
N CYS A 50 9.02 10.24 -13.38
CA CYS A 50 9.55 9.97 -14.71
C CYS A 50 10.43 11.12 -15.19
N GLU A 51 11.75 10.91 -15.21
CA GLU A 51 12.72 11.87 -15.77
C GLU A 51 12.85 11.73 -17.29
N SER A 52 12.53 10.56 -17.86
CA SER A 52 12.72 10.19 -19.27
C SER A 52 11.71 10.79 -20.24
N GLY A 53 10.68 11.49 -19.74
CA GLY A 53 9.61 12.07 -20.58
C GLY A 53 8.61 11.04 -21.13
N GLU A 54 8.85 9.75 -20.93
CA GLU A 54 7.92 8.68 -21.31
C GLU A 54 7.66 7.78 -20.10
N ILE A 55 6.40 7.70 -19.69
CA ILE A 55 5.95 6.94 -18.52
C ILE A 55 5.68 5.49 -18.95
N SER A 56 6.44 4.54 -18.40
CA SER A 56 6.33 3.11 -18.63
C SER A 56 5.51 2.40 -17.56
N ALA A 57 5.30 1.08 -17.70
CA ALA A 57 4.61 0.28 -16.68
C ALA A 57 5.36 0.28 -15.32
N GLY A 58 6.69 0.29 -15.36
CA GLY A 58 7.53 0.33 -14.16
C GLY A 58 7.35 1.62 -13.36
N ASP A 59 7.11 2.74 -14.05
CA ASP A 59 6.94 4.06 -13.43
C ASP A 59 5.59 4.20 -12.71
N LEU A 60 4.58 3.44 -13.14
CA LEU A 60 3.27 3.41 -12.48
C LEU A 60 3.34 2.67 -11.13
N GLY A 61 4.21 1.66 -11.01
CA GLY A 61 4.34 0.85 -9.81
C GLY A 61 3.08 0.01 -9.50
N ILE A 62 2.28 -0.32 -10.52
CA ILE A 62 1.08 -1.15 -10.40
C ILE A 62 1.39 -2.58 -10.87
N SER A 63 1.00 -3.59 -10.08
CA SER A 63 1.17 -5.01 -10.44
C SER A 63 -0.14 -5.60 -10.96
N PRO A 64 -0.15 -6.26 -12.14
CA PRO A 64 -1.37 -6.78 -12.78
C PRO A 64 -1.95 -8.01 -12.10
N ARG A 65 -1.16 -8.72 -11.27
CA ARG A 65 -1.64 -9.86 -10.48
C ARG A 65 -2.08 -9.37 -9.12
N GLY A 66 -3.39 -9.41 -8.89
CA GLY A 66 -4.08 -8.93 -7.71
C GLY A 66 -3.41 -9.35 -6.40
N HIS A 67 -2.65 -8.42 -5.85
CA HIS A 67 -2.65 -8.08 -4.44
C HIS A 67 -2.36 -6.59 -4.43
N ALA A 68 -3.42 -5.79 -4.32
CA ALA A 68 -3.26 -4.40 -3.94
C ALA A 68 -2.62 -4.40 -2.55
N GLN A 69 -1.28 -4.30 -2.48
CA GLN A 69 -0.73 -3.55 -1.37
C GLN A 69 -1.27 -2.13 -1.57
N PRO A 70 -2.00 -1.56 -0.61
CA PRO A 70 -2.40 -0.17 -0.68
C PRO A 70 -1.12 0.66 -0.59
N GLU A 71 -0.51 0.93 -1.75
CA GLU A 71 0.51 1.95 -1.91
C GLU A 71 -0.20 3.29 -1.69
N GLU A 72 -0.05 3.81 -0.47
CA GLU A 72 -0.80 4.94 0.05
C GLU A 72 -0.57 6.23 -0.76
N PRO A 73 -1.58 7.13 -0.83
CA PRO A 73 -1.51 8.36 -1.59
C PRO A 73 -0.33 9.25 -1.15
N ALA A 74 0.57 9.55 -2.09
CA ALA A 74 1.64 10.51 -1.88
C ALA A 74 1.04 11.92 -1.68
N GLY A 75 1.12 12.43 -0.45
CA GLY A 75 0.63 13.74 -0.04
C GLY A 75 0.18 13.81 1.41
N GLN A 76 -0.11 12.67 2.03
CA GLN A 76 -0.31 12.55 3.48
C GLN A 76 0.59 11.44 4.04
N PHE A 77 1.90 11.68 4.08
CA PHE A 77 2.77 10.93 4.98
C PHE A 77 2.40 11.29 6.42
N SER A 78 1.34 10.67 6.92
CA SER A 78 1.04 10.71 8.35
C SER A 78 2.04 9.77 9.01
N LEU A 79 3.08 10.32 9.64
CA LEU A 79 4.03 9.55 10.45
C LEU A 79 3.30 8.61 11.41
N LYS A 80 2.16 9.07 11.95
CA LYS A 80 1.26 8.27 12.78
C LYS A 80 0.76 7.01 12.06
N ARG A 81 0.29 7.12 10.81
CA ARG A 81 -0.23 6.00 10.03
C ARG A 81 0.88 5.03 9.60
N HIS A 82 2.04 5.56 9.22
CA HIS A 82 3.20 4.73 8.90
C HIS A 82 3.68 3.94 10.12
N LEU A 83 3.78 4.58 11.28
CA LEU A 83 4.09 3.90 12.54
C LEU A 83 3.02 2.86 12.90
N GLU A 84 1.74 3.13 12.65
CA GLU A 84 0.67 2.14 12.86
C GLU A 84 0.78 0.93 11.91
N GLN A 85 1.16 1.14 10.64
CA GLN A 85 1.38 0.04 9.69
C GLN A 85 2.59 -0.81 10.04
N VAL A 86 3.71 -0.17 10.39
CA VAL A 86 4.91 -0.85 10.86
C VAL A 86 4.58 -1.64 12.13
N GLU A 87 3.90 -1.01 13.10
CA GLU A 87 3.49 -1.70 14.32
C GLU A 87 2.60 -2.92 14.05
N ALA A 88 1.63 -2.81 13.14
CA ALA A 88 0.75 -3.91 12.77
C ALA A 88 1.52 -5.09 12.14
N ASP A 89 2.43 -4.80 11.20
CA ASP A 89 3.26 -5.80 10.53
C ASP A 89 4.15 -6.56 11.53
N TYR A 90 4.82 -5.85 12.45
CA TYR A 90 5.65 -6.49 13.47
C TYR A 90 4.84 -7.35 14.45
N ILE A 91 3.65 -6.90 14.86
CA ILE A 91 2.76 -7.68 15.74
C ILE A 91 2.30 -8.97 15.07
N LEU A 92 1.94 -8.91 13.78
CA LEU A 92 1.52 -10.09 13.04
C LEU A 92 2.67 -11.06 12.83
N ARG A 93 3.86 -10.57 12.48
CA ARG A 93 5.06 -11.41 12.34
C ARG A 93 5.43 -12.09 13.65
N ALA A 94 5.43 -11.35 14.75
CA ALA A 94 5.69 -11.89 16.08
C ALA A 94 4.69 -13.00 16.43
N TYR A 95 3.40 -12.80 16.15
CA TYR A 95 2.37 -13.81 16.38
C TYR A 95 2.57 -15.07 15.51
N GLN A 96 2.92 -14.90 14.23
CA GLN A 96 3.15 -16.03 13.32
C GLN A 96 4.43 -16.81 13.65
N SER A 97 5.45 -16.13 14.19
CA SER A 97 6.75 -16.75 14.51
C SER A 97 6.82 -17.39 15.89
N ALA A 98 5.82 -17.16 16.76
CA ALA A 98 5.84 -17.61 18.14
C ALA A 98 4.76 -18.67 18.40
N ASP A 99 5.13 -19.72 19.14
CA ASP A 99 4.20 -20.80 19.52
C ASP A 99 3.13 -20.38 20.53
N SER A 100 3.27 -19.19 21.14
CA SER A 100 2.31 -18.68 22.11
C SER A 100 2.23 -17.16 22.11
N LEU A 101 1.08 -16.63 22.50
CA LEU A 101 0.85 -15.19 22.63
C LEU A 101 1.84 -14.51 23.59
N ARG A 102 2.24 -15.20 24.67
CA ARG A 102 3.28 -14.72 25.59
C ARG A 102 4.66 -14.68 24.93
N GLY A 103 4.99 -15.65 24.08
CA GLY A 103 6.22 -15.67 23.29
C GLY A 103 6.28 -14.51 22.29
N ALA A 104 5.17 -14.28 21.57
CA ALA A 104 5.04 -13.17 20.62
C ALA A 104 5.19 -11.81 21.32
N ALA A 105 4.52 -11.62 22.45
CA ALA A 105 4.61 -10.39 23.24
C ALA A 105 6.05 -10.15 23.74
N LYS A 106 6.71 -11.19 24.26
CA LYS A 106 8.11 -11.12 24.70
C LYS A 106 9.08 -10.76 23.57
N SER A 107 8.84 -11.25 22.35
CA SER A 107 9.70 -10.95 21.19
C SER A 107 9.68 -9.48 20.78
N LEU A 108 8.59 -8.76 21.09
CA LEU A 108 8.45 -7.32 20.84
C LEU A 108 8.67 -6.48 22.10
N ASP A 109 9.12 -7.08 23.20
CA ASP A 109 9.27 -6.43 24.51
C ASP A 109 7.98 -5.77 25.03
N MET A 110 6.85 -6.45 24.85
CA MET A 110 5.52 -5.98 25.21
C MET A 110 4.87 -6.86 26.26
N ASP A 111 4.02 -6.26 27.10
CA ASP A 111 3.14 -7.02 27.97
C ASP A 111 2.09 -7.82 27.14
N PRO A 112 1.79 -9.09 27.50
CA PRO A 112 0.83 -9.92 26.78
C PRO A 112 -0.55 -9.28 26.58
N ALA A 113 -1.04 -8.49 27.55
CA ALA A 113 -2.33 -7.81 27.42
C ALA A 113 -2.27 -6.66 26.40
N THR A 114 -1.12 -5.96 26.32
CA THR A 114 -0.90 -4.89 25.33
C THR A 114 -0.80 -5.48 23.92
N PHE A 115 -0.10 -6.60 23.78
CA PHE A 115 0.01 -7.32 22.52
C PHE A 115 -1.36 -7.81 22.03
N LEU A 116 -2.13 -8.49 22.89
CA LEU A 116 -3.48 -8.97 22.55
C LEU A 116 -4.42 -7.83 22.13
N ARG A 117 -4.38 -6.69 22.83
CA ARG A 117 -5.18 -5.51 22.49
C ARG A 117 -4.85 -4.98 21.09
N LYS A 118 -3.55 -4.94 20.74
CA LYS A 118 -3.11 -4.48 19.42
C LYS A 118 -3.37 -5.52 18.33
N LEU A 119 -3.20 -6.81 18.62
CA LEU A 119 -3.55 -7.89 17.70
C LEU A 119 -5.04 -7.83 17.32
N ARG A 120 -5.95 -7.68 18.30
CA ARG A 120 -7.39 -7.47 18.05
C ARG A 120 -7.70 -6.23 17.20
N LYS A 121 -6.90 -5.16 17.35
CA LYS A 121 -7.06 -3.92 16.58
C LYS A 121 -6.69 -4.12 15.12
N TYR A 122 -5.65 -4.91 14.83
CA TYR A 122 -5.09 -5.05 13.48
C TYR A 122 -5.59 -6.28 12.72
N ASP A 123 -5.94 -7.35 13.43
CA ASP A 123 -6.51 -8.57 12.87
C ASP A 123 -7.47 -9.23 13.89
N PRO A 124 -8.76 -8.84 13.88
CA PRO A 124 -9.75 -9.37 14.83
C PRO A 124 -10.02 -10.86 14.62
N SER A 125 -9.83 -11.39 13.40
CA SER A 125 -10.08 -12.80 13.08
C SER A 125 -9.05 -13.72 13.75
N ARG A 126 -7.76 -13.36 13.70
CA ARG A 126 -6.69 -14.15 14.35
C ARG A 126 -6.65 -14.03 15.87
N ALA A 127 -7.24 -12.97 16.42
CA ALA A 127 -7.33 -12.80 17.87
C ALA A 127 -8.38 -13.73 18.52
N GLU A 128 -9.35 -14.23 17.75
CA GLU A 128 -10.29 -15.26 18.19
C GLU A 128 -9.63 -16.64 18.22
N ASP A 129 -8.78 -16.95 17.23
CA ASP A 129 -7.98 -18.19 17.20
C ASP A 129 -7.03 -18.29 18.40
N ALA A 130 -6.45 -17.17 18.86
CA ALA A 130 -5.57 -17.11 20.02
C ALA A 130 -6.25 -17.42 21.37
N GLN A 131 -7.59 -17.47 21.41
CA GLN A 131 -8.40 -17.74 22.61
C GLN A 131 -8.97 -19.15 22.68
N SER A 132 -8.73 -20.00 21.67
CA SER A 132 -8.99 -21.43 21.77
C SER A 132 -7.68 -22.17 22.07
N PRO A 133 -7.27 -22.28 23.35
CA PRO A 133 -6.45 -23.41 23.72
C PRO A 133 -7.36 -24.63 23.74
N GLU A 134 -7.04 -25.63 22.93
CA GLU A 134 -7.31 -27.03 23.30
C GLU A 134 -6.52 -27.36 24.58
#